data_AF-T1KTW7-F1
#
_entry.id   AF-T1KTW7-F1
#
_cell.length_a   1.000
_cell.length_b   1.000
_cell.length_c   1.000
_cell.angle_alpha   90.00
_cell.angle_beta   90.00
_cell.angle_gamma   90.00
#
_symmetry.space_group_name_H-M   'P 1'
#
loop_
_entity.id
_entity.type
_entity.pdbx_description
1 polymer ?
#
loop_
_entity_poly.entity_id
_entity_poly.type
_entity_poly.pdbx_seq_one_letter_code
_entity_poly.pdbx_strand_id
1 'polypeptide(L)'
;MQKKNTVLWPLGENEPANLFEDPNYQISLSVNKSSVVVASNSTQLPIYMRQYTKCCGYKVRGNKKYSLIARQNKDSTDFLLQVLGQTPKVAKVAFSKSDGIITTECNFDADIIGVNGLITLNGQSSPLTEPLTNGKVFDNRCSWTLPGVVKYNSGKLDTKKGSFNLKIFVDETPVYNEDNVNLSGFAFTTSASFIVIMMSVMISFIFL
;
A
#
# COMPACT_ATOMS: atom_id res chain seq x y z
N MET A 1 -15.63 -29.30 10.45
CA MET A 1 -14.39 -28.55 10.77
C MET A 1 -13.59 -28.38 9.49
N GLN A 2 -13.57 -27.17 8.90
CA GLN A 2 -12.71 -26.89 7.74
C GLN A 2 -11.24 -26.84 8.20
N LYS A 3 -10.38 -27.68 7.61
CA LYS A 3 -8.92 -27.55 7.75
C LYS A 3 -8.54 -26.18 7.22
N LYS A 4 -8.01 -25.34 8.11
CA LYS A 4 -7.36 -24.07 7.77
C LYS A 4 -6.21 -24.42 6.83
N ASN A 5 -6.31 -24.07 5.54
CA ASN A 5 -5.20 -24.21 4.60
C ASN A 5 -4.08 -23.29 5.08
N THR A 6 -3.08 -23.87 5.74
CA THR A 6 -1.85 -23.17 6.10
C THR A 6 -1.16 -22.80 4.80
N VAL A 7 -1.17 -21.52 4.45
CA VAL A 7 -0.41 -21.00 3.32
C VAL A 7 1.06 -21.26 3.64
N LEU A 8 1.66 -22.24 2.94
CA LEU A 8 3.08 -22.56 3.07
C LEU A 8 3.87 -21.41 2.44
N TRP A 9 4.46 -20.56 3.27
CA TRP A 9 5.42 -19.55 2.81
C TRP A 9 6.73 -20.23 2.41
N PRO A 10 7.43 -19.78 1.35
CA PRO A 10 8.72 -20.35 0.96
C PRO A 10 9.72 -20.27 2.11
N LEU A 11 10.51 -21.32 2.30
CA LEU A 11 11.55 -21.36 3.33
C LEU A 11 12.93 -21.12 2.70
N GLY A 12 13.76 -20.37 3.41
CA GLY A 12 15.19 -20.23 3.20
C GLY A 12 15.92 -20.74 4.44
N GLU A 13 16.79 -21.73 4.30
CA GLU A 13 17.53 -22.32 5.43
C GLU A 13 16.65 -22.79 6.61
N ASN A 14 15.45 -23.30 6.31
CA ASN A 14 14.40 -23.74 7.25
C ASN A 14 13.66 -22.61 7.99
N GLU A 15 13.91 -21.34 7.67
CA GLU A 15 13.14 -20.19 8.14
C GLU A 15 12.30 -19.59 7.02
N PRO A 16 11.21 -18.86 7.31
CA PRO A 16 10.47 -18.13 6.29
C PRO A 16 11.38 -17.21 5.47
N ALA A 17 11.49 -17.44 4.17
CA ALA A 17 12.37 -16.67 3.30
C ALA A 17 11.91 -15.21 3.21
N ASN A 18 12.81 -14.24 3.45
CA ASN A 18 12.50 -12.83 3.26
C ASN A 18 12.60 -12.42 1.78
N LEU A 19 11.62 -12.82 0.99
CA LEU A 19 11.55 -12.51 -0.44
C LEU A 19 11.20 -11.05 -0.75
N PHE A 20 10.93 -10.24 0.27
CA PHE A 20 10.58 -8.82 0.10
C PHE A 20 11.82 -7.92 0.04
N GLU A 21 12.88 -8.29 0.77
CA GLU A 21 14.03 -7.41 0.97
C GLU A 21 15.37 -8.09 0.67
N ASP A 22 15.50 -9.39 0.91
CA ASP A 22 16.75 -10.10 0.72
C ASP A 22 16.89 -10.53 -0.75
N PRO A 23 17.83 -9.95 -1.53
CA PRO A 23 18.02 -10.29 -2.92
C PRO A 23 18.56 -11.71 -3.12
N ASN A 24 19.12 -12.37 -2.11
CA ASN A 24 19.99 -13.54 -2.30
C ASN A 24 19.23 -14.86 -2.51
N TYR A 25 17.90 -14.86 -2.44
CA TYR A 25 17.11 -16.06 -2.67
C TYR A 25 16.94 -16.36 -4.16
N GLN A 26 17.44 -17.51 -4.62
CA GLN A 26 17.04 -18.12 -5.88
C GLN A 26 15.69 -18.83 -5.70
N ILE A 27 14.75 -18.62 -6.63
CA ILE A 27 13.47 -19.33 -6.64
C ILE A 27 13.46 -20.36 -7.75
N SER A 28 13.16 -21.60 -7.38
CA SER A 28 13.04 -22.72 -8.29
C SER A 28 11.70 -23.40 -8.11
N LEU A 29 11.02 -23.69 -9.22
CA LEU A 29 9.80 -24.49 -9.23
C LEU A 29 10.21 -25.95 -9.42
N SER A 30 9.85 -26.82 -8.45
CA SER A 30 10.16 -28.24 -8.52
C SER A 30 8.89 -29.05 -8.68
N VAL A 31 8.83 -29.89 -9.73
CA VAL A 31 7.74 -30.83 -10.01
C VAL A 31 8.36 -32.19 -10.27
N ASN A 32 8.03 -33.18 -9.43
CA ASN A 32 8.62 -34.52 -9.46
C ASN A 32 10.16 -34.47 -9.38
N LYS A 33 10.85 -34.94 -10.44
CA LYS A 33 12.33 -34.95 -10.54
C LYS A 33 12.90 -33.76 -11.32
N SER A 34 12.04 -32.85 -11.77
CA SER A 34 12.44 -31.69 -12.56
C SER A 34 12.40 -30.44 -11.70
N SER A 35 13.44 -29.63 -11.80
CA SER A 35 13.52 -28.31 -11.15
C SER A 35 13.90 -27.27 -12.19
N VAL A 36 13.17 -26.16 -12.22
CA VAL A 36 13.44 -25.03 -13.11
C VAL A 36 13.62 -23.79 -12.26
N VAL A 37 14.74 -23.08 -12.47
CA VAL A 37 14.97 -21.77 -11.85
C VAL A 37 14.04 -20.76 -12.50
N VAL A 38 13.11 -20.20 -11.73
CA VAL A 38 12.14 -19.19 -12.19
C VAL A 38 12.57 -17.77 -11.83
N ALA A 39 13.45 -17.62 -10.83
CA ALA A 39 14.11 -16.36 -10.51
C ALA A 39 15.52 -16.66 -9.99
N SER A 40 16.54 -16.12 -10.66
CA SER A 40 17.95 -16.31 -10.26
C SER A 40 18.29 -15.63 -8.93
N ASN A 41 17.50 -14.63 -8.54
CA ASN A 41 17.57 -13.90 -7.28
C ASN A 41 16.18 -13.30 -6.99
N SER A 42 15.89 -12.91 -5.75
CA SER A 42 14.53 -12.52 -5.36
C SER A 42 14.10 -11.20 -6.03
N THR A 43 15.04 -10.38 -6.50
CA THR A 43 14.76 -9.09 -7.15
C THR A 43 13.93 -9.19 -8.41
N GLN A 44 13.93 -10.37 -9.03
CA GLN A 44 13.14 -10.69 -10.23
C GLN A 44 11.69 -11.04 -9.89
N LEU A 45 11.36 -11.24 -8.61
CA LEU A 45 10.01 -11.52 -8.19
C LEU A 45 9.19 -10.23 -8.14
N PRO A 46 7.92 -10.25 -8.60
CA PRO A 46 7.01 -9.13 -8.40
C PRO A 46 6.84 -8.77 -6.91
N ILE A 47 7.06 -9.69 -5.98
CA ILE A 47 6.96 -9.41 -4.54
C ILE A 47 8.17 -8.65 -3.97
N TYR A 48 9.33 -8.70 -4.62
CA TYR A 48 10.54 -8.04 -4.13
C TYR A 48 10.40 -6.53 -4.20
N MET A 49 10.69 -5.86 -3.09
CA MET A 49 10.40 -4.43 -2.88
C MET A 49 8.98 -4.05 -3.35
N ARG A 50 8.06 -5.02 -3.34
CA ARG A 50 6.66 -4.90 -3.77
C ARG A 50 6.51 -4.39 -5.21
N GLN A 51 7.33 -4.84 -6.15
CA GLN A 51 7.16 -4.53 -7.59
C GLN A 51 5.73 -4.78 -8.12
N TYR A 52 4.93 -5.67 -7.52
CA TYR A 52 3.52 -5.91 -7.86
C TYR A 52 2.64 -4.68 -7.58
N THR A 53 3.02 -3.84 -6.62
CA THR A 53 2.35 -2.56 -6.40
C THR A 53 2.71 -1.53 -7.47
N LYS A 54 3.68 -1.81 -8.35
CA LYS A 54 3.94 -1.01 -9.56
C LYS A 54 3.14 -1.50 -10.77
N CYS A 55 2.70 -2.76 -10.81
CA CYS A 55 2.20 -3.38 -12.04
C CYS A 55 0.72 -3.11 -12.38
N CYS A 56 0.00 -2.32 -11.58
CA CYS A 56 -1.44 -2.10 -11.77
C CYS A 56 -1.87 -0.63 -11.64
N GLY A 57 -1.01 0.32 -12.04
CA GLY A 57 -1.34 1.75 -12.00
C GLY A 57 -1.38 2.38 -10.59
N TYR A 58 -1.03 1.62 -9.56
CA TYR A 58 -0.83 2.14 -8.22
C TYR A 58 0.48 2.94 -8.17
N LYS A 59 0.42 4.13 -7.57
CA LYS A 59 1.61 4.92 -7.26
C LYS A 59 2.03 4.62 -5.83
N VAL A 60 3.21 4.04 -5.71
CA VAL A 60 3.85 3.75 -4.42
C VAL A 60 4.74 4.93 -4.07
N ARG A 61 4.55 5.47 -2.87
CA ARG A 61 5.25 6.64 -2.34
C ARG A 61 5.86 6.26 -0.99
N GLY A 62 7.03 6.78 -0.65
CA GLY A 62 7.67 6.48 0.64
C GLY A 62 9.13 6.09 0.51
N ASN A 63 9.62 5.33 1.48
CA ASN A 63 11.03 4.93 1.60
C ASN A 63 11.16 3.42 1.86
N LYS A 64 12.37 2.97 2.23
CA LYS A 64 12.63 1.54 2.51
C LYS A 64 11.82 0.97 3.68
N LYS A 65 11.36 1.81 4.62
CA LYS A 65 10.63 1.40 5.84
C LYS A 65 9.13 1.67 5.76
N TYR A 66 8.67 2.59 4.92
CA TYR A 66 7.27 2.99 4.84
C TYR A 66 6.83 3.12 3.40
N SER A 67 5.66 2.59 3.08
CA SER A 67 5.04 2.73 1.77
C SER A 67 3.61 3.17 1.90
N LEU A 68 3.29 4.24 1.20
CA LEU A 68 1.95 4.74 0.98
C LEU A 68 1.55 4.42 -0.45
N ILE A 69 0.47 3.66 -0.58
CA ILE A 69 -0.16 3.32 -1.84
C ILE A 69 -1.47 4.10 -1.89
N ALA A 70 -1.71 4.80 -2.99
CA ALA A 70 -2.97 5.49 -3.25
C ALA A 70 -3.63 4.92 -4.50
N ARG A 71 -4.94 4.70 -4.41
CA ARG A 71 -5.80 4.29 -5.53
C ARG A 71 -6.98 5.23 -5.62
N GLN A 72 -7.05 6.00 -6.69
CA GLN A 72 -8.17 6.87 -6.93
C GLN A 72 -9.32 6.11 -7.63
N ASN A 73 -10.52 6.23 -7.09
CA ASN A 73 -11.77 5.71 -7.64
C ASN A 73 -12.61 6.85 -8.26
N LYS A 74 -13.84 6.56 -8.69
CA LYS A 74 -14.76 7.56 -9.25
C LYS A 74 -15.03 8.68 -8.24
N ASP A 75 -15.37 8.34 -7.00
CA ASP A 75 -15.85 9.30 -5.98
C ASP A 75 -14.99 9.35 -4.71
N SER A 76 -13.91 8.57 -4.67
CA SER A 76 -13.03 8.46 -3.49
C SER A 76 -11.58 8.18 -3.89
N THR A 77 -10.68 8.21 -2.90
CA THR A 77 -9.32 7.69 -2.99
C THR A 77 -9.07 6.77 -1.81
N ASP A 78 -8.67 5.53 -2.11
CA ASP A 78 -8.27 4.55 -1.10
C ASP A 78 -6.77 4.67 -0.86
N PHE A 79 -6.38 4.56 0.40
CA PHE A 79 -5.00 4.61 0.84
C PHE A 79 -4.65 3.35 1.60
N LEU A 80 -3.41 2.91 1.44
CA LEU A 80 -2.81 1.84 2.21
C LEU A 80 -1.39 2.28 2.60
N LEU A 81 -1.21 2.57 3.88
CA LEU A 81 0.09 2.70 4.51
C LEU A 81 0.56 1.32 4.99
N GLN A 82 1.79 0.97 4.66
CA GLN A 82 2.44 -0.25 5.14
C GLN A 82 3.77 0.11 5.79
N VAL A 83 4.01 -0.42 6.98
CA VAL A 83 5.28 -0.37 7.70
C VAL A 83 6.07 -1.63 7.39
N LEU A 84 7.26 -1.50 6.82
CA LEU A 84 8.12 -2.64 6.48
C LEU A 84 9.16 -2.98 7.55
N GLY A 85 9.43 -2.05 8.47
CA GLY A 85 10.31 -2.30 9.59
C GLY A 85 9.54 -2.59 10.87
N GLN A 86 10.12 -2.18 11.99
CA GLN A 86 9.43 -2.15 13.27
C GLN A 86 8.18 -1.26 13.18
N THR A 87 7.02 -1.84 13.49
CA THR A 87 5.75 -1.11 13.57
C THR A 87 5.84 -0.06 14.68
N PRO A 88 5.69 1.25 14.38
CA PRO A 88 5.69 2.29 15.40
C PRO A 88 4.38 2.29 16.16
N LYS A 89 4.28 3.10 17.22
CA LYS A 89 2.99 3.31 17.88
C LYS A 89 2.05 4.09 16.99
N VAL A 90 2.55 5.17 16.39
CA VAL A 90 1.75 6.06 15.55
C VAL A 90 2.49 6.38 14.26
N ALA A 91 1.77 6.26 13.13
CA ALA A 91 2.22 6.81 11.86
C ALA A 91 1.18 7.80 11.33
N LYS A 92 1.64 8.97 10.86
CA LYS A 92 0.77 10.02 10.34
C LYS A 92 1.14 10.34 8.90
N VAL A 93 0.14 10.42 8.04
CA VAL A 93 0.26 10.86 6.65
C VAL A 93 -0.39 12.23 6.52
N ALA A 94 0.36 13.21 6.02
CA ALA A 94 -0.12 14.55 5.79
C ALA A 94 -0.05 14.89 4.30
N PHE A 95 -1.18 15.34 3.75
CA PHE A 95 -1.29 15.94 2.42
C PHE A 95 -1.60 17.42 2.58
N SER A 96 -0.73 18.28 2.09
CA SER A 96 -0.88 19.74 2.21
C SER A 96 -0.87 20.42 0.85
N LYS A 97 -1.70 21.44 0.66
CA LYS A 97 -1.66 22.37 -0.47
C LYS A 97 -2.09 23.76 0.00
N SER A 98 -2.06 24.76 -0.89
CA SER A 98 -2.43 26.16 -0.57
C SER A 98 -3.76 26.27 0.19
N ASP A 99 -4.73 25.44 -0.19
CA ASP A 99 -6.12 25.54 0.27
C ASP A 99 -6.38 24.75 1.56
N GLY A 100 -5.40 23.98 2.06
CA GLY A 100 -5.56 23.22 3.29
C GLY A 100 -4.65 22.00 3.46
N ILE A 101 -4.83 21.35 4.61
CA ILE A 101 -4.08 20.16 5.02
C ILE A 101 -5.06 19.06 5.40
N ILE A 102 -4.83 17.85 4.89
CA ILE A 102 -5.45 16.62 5.38
C ILE A 102 -4.37 15.82 6.09
N THR A 103 -4.69 15.38 7.29
CA THR A 103 -3.85 14.51 8.09
C THR A 103 -4.63 13.26 8.45
N THR A 104 -4.01 12.11 8.26
CA THR A 104 -4.52 10.82 8.69
C THR A 104 -3.51 10.17 9.60
N GLU A 105 -3.96 9.73 10.77
CA GLU A 105 -3.16 9.10 11.79
C GLU A 105 -3.59 7.64 11.94
N CYS A 106 -2.62 6.74 11.85
CA CYS A 106 -2.76 5.32 12.05
C CYS A 106 -2.13 4.98 13.40
N ASN A 107 -2.97 4.58 14.35
CA ASN A 107 -2.54 4.12 15.66
C ASN A 107 -2.45 2.58 15.63
N PHE A 108 -1.22 2.08 15.80
CA PHE A 108 -0.89 0.66 15.84
C PHE A 108 -0.67 0.16 17.28
N ASP A 109 -0.77 1.04 18.28
CA ASP A 109 -0.68 0.67 19.69
C ASP A 109 -1.86 -0.24 20.05
N ALA A 110 -1.57 -1.38 20.68
CA ALA A 110 -2.55 -2.44 20.95
C ALA A 110 -3.74 -1.94 21.79
N ASP A 111 -3.51 -0.91 22.61
CA ASP A 111 -4.52 -0.33 23.48
C ASP A 111 -5.47 0.64 22.75
N ILE A 112 -5.06 1.23 21.62
CA ILE A 112 -5.78 2.30 20.93
C ILE A 112 -5.70 2.14 19.41
N ILE A 113 -5.90 0.91 18.92
CA ILE A 113 -5.85 0.61 17.48
C ILE A 113 -6.94 1.38 16.74
N GLY A 114 -6.56 2.18 15.75
CA GLY A 114 -7.52 2.96 14.99
C GLY A 114 -6.94 3.86 13.92
N VAL A 115 -7.84 4.46 13.14
CA VAL A 115 -7.48 5.48 12.16
C VAL A 115 -8.25 6.76 12.48
N ASN A 116 -7.53 7.84 12.70
CA ASN A 116 -8.09 9.17 12.92
C ASN A 116 -7.73 10.08 11.77
N GLY A 117 -8.56 11.08 11.51
CA GLY A 117 -8.27 12.07 10.48
C GLY A 117 -8.60 13.48 10.95
N LEU A 118 -7.84 14.44 10.46
CA LEU A 118 -8.00 15.87 10.70
C LEU A 118 -7.88 16.60 9.37
N ILE A 119 -8.75 17.58 9.16
CA ILE A 119 -8.64 18.54 8.06
C ILE A 119 -8.48 19.93 8.61
N THR A 120 -7.54 20.68 8.03
CA THR A 120 -7.32 22.10 8.34
C THR A 120 -7.61 22.92 7.09
N LEU A 121 -8.64 23.75 7.13
CA LEU A 121 -9.01 24.71 6.07
C LEU A 121 -9.06 26.10 6.68
N ASN A 122 -8.47 27.08 6.00
CA ASN A 122 -8.48 28.49 6.46
C ASN A 122 -8.04 28.66 7.93
N GLY A 123 -7.05 27.86 8.37
CA GLY A 123 -6.55 27.86 9.75
C GLY A 123 -7.44 27.16 10.78
N GLN A 124 -8.61 26.65 10.40
CA GLN A 124 -9.51 25.91 11.28
C GLN A 124 -9.35 24.41 11.08
N SER A 125 -9.06 23.69 12.16
CA SER A 125 -8.93 22.23 12.18
C SER A 125 -10.21 21.56 12.61
N SER A 126 -10.54 20.43 11.99
CA SER A 126 -11.72 19.65 12.33
C SER A 126 -11.53 18.16 12.11
N PRO A 127 -12.14 17.28 12.93
CA PRO A 127 -12.08 15.84 12.74
C PRO A 127 -12.70 15.40 11.41
N LEU A 128 -12.10 14.38 10.79
CA LEU A 128 -12.61 13.68 9.61
C LEU A 128 -13.43 12.44 10.00
N THR A 129 -14.20 12.50 11.09
CA THR A 129 -14.95 11.35 11.62
C THR A 129 -15.97 10.77 10.64
N GLU A 130 -16.63 11.60 9.80
CA GLU A 130 -17.53 11.12 8.75
C GLU A 130 -16.85 10.94 7.36
N PRO A 131 -15.95 11.83 6.92
CA PRO A 131 -15.31 11.69 5.61
C PRO A 131 -14.28 10.56 5.55
N LEU A 132 -13.68 10.15 6.68
CA LEU A 132 -12.73 9.04 6.71
C LEU A 132 -13.52 7.74 6.87
N THR A 133 -13.63 6.98 5.78
CA THR A 133 -14.37 5.70 5.77
C THR A 133 -13.39 4.53 5.69
N ASN A 134 -13.83 3.36 6.15
CA ASN A 134 -13.07 2.11 6.07
C ASN A 134 -11.68 2.18 6.73
N GLY A 135 -11.50 3.06 7.72
CA GLY A 135 -10.30 3.15 8.54
C GLY A 135 -10.05 1.82 9.24
N LYS A 136 -8.96 1.14 8.90
CA LYS A 136 -8.57 -0.15 9.48
C LYS A 136 -7.08 -0.19 9.69
N VAL A 137 -6.68 -0.64 10.87
CA VAL A 137 -5.31 -1.03 11.18
C VAL A 137 -5.29 -2.54 11.36
N PHE A 138 -4.33 -3.19 10.72
CA PHE A 138 -4.09 -4.62 10.84
C PHE A 138 -2.59 -4.89 10.77
N ASP A 139 -2.03 -5.37 11.87
CA ASP A 139 -0.61 -5.67 12.00
C ASP A 139 0.22 -4.42 11.66
N ASN A 140 1.08 -4.48 10.63
CA ASN A 140 1.90 -3.38 10.16
C ASN A 140 1.24 -2.53 9.05
N ARG A 141 -0.08 -2.66 8.84
CA ARG A 141 -0.83 -2.01 7.76
C ARG A 141 -1.94 -1.13 8.29
N CYS A 142 -2.15 -0.01 7.61
CA CYS A 142 -3.23 0.91 7.87
C CYS A 142 -3.87 1.32 6.55
N SER A 143 -5.19 1.21 6.45
CA SER A 143 -5.95 1.59 5.26
C SER A 143 -7.08 2.53 5.61
N TRP A 144 -7.39 3.46 4.71
CA TRP A 144 -8.53 4.36 4.84
C TRP A 144 -8.96 4.85 3.47
N THR A 145 -10.18 5.39 3.40
CA THR A 145 -10.74 5.99 2.19
C THR A 145 -11.11 7.43 2.47
N LEU A 146 -10.71 8.34 1.57
CA LEU A 146 -11.16 9.74 1.57
C LEU A 146 -12.09 10.00 0.38
N PRO A 147 -13.18 10.76 0.54
CA PRO A 147 -14.01 11.18 -0.58
C PRO A 147 -13.22 12.12 -1.50
N GLY A 148 -13.62 12.16 -2.77
CA GLY A 148 -13.02 13.03 -3.78
C GLY A 148 -13.14 14.52 -3.44
N VAL A 149 -14.15 14.89 -2.67
CA VAL A 149 -14.30 16.23 -2.10
C VAL A 149 -14.63 16.07 -0.61
N VAL A 150 -13.78 16.62 0.24
CA VAL A 150 -14.05 16.74 1.67
C VAL A 150 -14.70 18.09 1.91
N LYS A 151 -15.90 18.10 2.49
CA LYS A 151 -16.63 19.33 2.83
C LYS A 151 -16.65 19.52 4.33
N TYR A 152 -16.46 20.75 4.77
CA TYR A 152 -16.61 21.16 6.16
C TYR A 152 -17.16 22.59 6.24
N ASN A 153 -17.56 23.03 7.44
CA ASN A 153 -18.13 24.37 7.63
C ASN A 153 -17.19 25.49 7.16
N SER A 154 -15.88 25.27 7.25
CA SER A 154 -14.82 26.20 6.84
C SER A 154 -14.51 26.18 5.35
N GLY A 155 -15.07 25.25 4.57
CA GLY A 155 -14.88 25.18 3.12
C GLY A 155 -14.93 23.77 2.54
N LYS A 156 -14.36 23.61 1.35
CA LYS A 156 -14.24 22.31 0.68
C LYS A 156 -12.84 22.10 0.14
N LEU A 157 -12.39 20.86 0.18
CA LEU A 157 -11.10 20.44 -0.36
C LEU A 157 -11.32 19.32 -1.38
N ASP A 158 -11.05 19.62 -2.64
CA ASP A 158 -11.03 18.61 -3.70
C ASP A 158 -9.70 17.84 -3.61
N THR A 159 -9.79 16.56 -3.26
CA THR A 159 -8.64 15.65 -3.09
C THR A 159 -8.20 15.05 -4.41
N LYS A 160 -9.01 15.17 -5.47
CA LYS A 160 -8.70 14.66 -6.82
C LYS A 160 -8.00 15.69 -7.68
N LYS A 161 -8.15 16.99 -7.37
CA LYS A 161 -7.58 18.09 -8.15
C LYS A 161 -6.33 18.70 -7.51
N GLY A 162 -5.36 18.97 -8.38
CA GLY A 162 -4.10 19.61 -8.03
C GLY A 162 -3.05 18.64 -7.53
N SER A 163 -1.99 19.20 -6.98
CA SER A 163 -0.90 18.48 -6.35
C SER A 163 -0.85 18.79 -4.85
N PHE A 164 -0.29 17.85 -4.09
CA PHE A 164 -0.10 17.95 -2.65
C PHE A 164 1.37 17.80 -2.30
N ASN A 165 1.81 18.46 -1.25
CA ASN A 165 3.03 18.11 -0.56
C ASN A 165 2.68 17.01 0.46
N LEU A 166 3.26 15.83 0.24
CA LEU A 166 3.11 14.64 1.05
C LEU A 166 4.20 14.61 2.12
N LYS A 167 3.82 14.34 3.37
CA LYS A 167 4.74 14.00 4.45
C LYS A 167 4.26 12.76 5.19
N ILE A 168 5.20 11.87 5.55
CA ILE A 168 4.94 10.76 6.47
C ILE A 168 5.73 11.04 7.75
N PHE A 169 5.04 10.95 8.88
CA PHE A 169 5.61 11.07 10.21
C PHE A 169 5.44 9.76 10.95
N VAL A 170 6.40 9.46 11.81
CA VAL A 170 6.42 8.29 12.69
C VAL A 170 6.80 8.78 14.08
N ASP A 171 5.93 8.56 15.06
CA ASP A 171 6.10 9.07 16.42
C ASP A 171 6.58 10.54 16.40
N GLU A 172 5.81 11.36 15.67
CA GLU A 172 6.02 12.80 15.43
C GLU A 172 7.24 13.20 14.57
N THR A 173 8.12 12.26 14.22
CA THR A 173 9.32 12.52 13.42
C THR A 173 9.04 12.38 11.92
N PRO A 174 9.37 13.36 11.05
CA PRO A 174 9.20 13.22 9.60
C PRO A 174 10.20 12.21 9.03
N VAL A 175 9.70 11.19 8.32
CA VAL A 175 10.51 10.11 7.73
C VAL A 175 10.47 10.09 6.20
N TYR A 176 9.53 10.81 5.60
CA TYR A 176 9.40 10.96 4.16
C TYR A 176 8.76 12.30 3.82
N ASN A 177 9.25 12.93 2.76
CA ASN A 177 8.62 14.09 2.15
C ASN A 177 8.63 13.93 0.62
N GLU A 178 7.61 14.46 -0.02
CA GLU A 178 7.56 14.58 -1.47
C GLU A 178 6.64 15.73 -1.85
N ASP A 179 7.17 16.66 -2.64
CA ASP A 179 6.41 17.79 -3.15
C ASP A 179 5.70 17.44 -4.46
N ASN A 180 4.64 18.17 -4.76
CA ASN A 180 3.89 18.05 -6.02
C ASN A 180 3.32 16.64 -6.31
N VAL A 181 2.94 15.90 -5.27
CA VAL A 181 2.28 14.59 -5.40
C VAL A 181 0.88 14.75 -5.95
N ASN A 182 0.68 14.21 -7.15
CA ASN A 182 -0.64 14.08 -7.74
C ASN A 182 -1.26 12.72 -7.35
N LEU A 183 -2.44 12.76 -6.73
CA LEU A 183 -3.23 11.57 -6.36
C LEU A 183 -4.01 10.98 -7.54
N SER A 184 -4.00 11.64 -8.70
CA SER A 184 -4.55 11.07 -9.93
C SER A 184 -3.62 10.00 -10.52
N GLY A 185 -4.24 8.87 -10.88
CA GLY A 185 -3.59 7.67 -11.35
C GLY A 185 -4.61 6.54 -11.32
N PHE A 186 -5.21 6.26 -12.47
CA PHE A 186 -6.07 5.10 -12.61
C PHE A 186 -5.22 3.84 -12.43
N ALA A 187 -5.48 3.10 -11.35
CA ALA A 187 -5.36 1.66 -11.43
C ALA A 187 -6.50 1.22 -12.36
N PHE A 188 -6.19 0.92 -13.62
CA PHE A 188 -7.12 0.14 -14.42
C PHE A 188 -7.50 -1.09 -13.61
N THR A 189 -8.80 -1.38 -13.51
CA THR A 189 -9.25 -2.70 -13.10
C THR A 189 -8.62 -3.69 -14.08
N THR A 190 -7.48 -4.27 -13.72
CA THR A 190 -6.89 -5.36 -14.47
C THR A 190 -7.76 -6.58 -14.26
N SER A 191 -8.85 -6.67 -15.04
CA SER A 191 -9.40 -7.95 -15.47
C SER A 191 -8.36 -8.76 -16.28
N ALA A 192 -7.24 -8.14 -16.66
CA ALA A 192 -6.10 -8.77 -17.32
C ALA A 192 -5.04 -9.26 -16.33
N SER A 193 -5.31 -10.36 -15.62
CA SER A 193 -4.22 -11.15 -15.00
C SER A 193 -4.53 -12.64 -14.98
N PHE A 194 -5.80 -13.04 -14.84
CA PHE A 194 -6.14 -14.46 -14.89
C PHE A 194 -5.98 -15.07 -16.29
N ILE A 195 -6.35 -14.32 -17.35
CA ILE A 195 -6.27 -14.80 -18.73
C ILE A 195 -4.81 -14.93 -19.21
N VAL A 196 -3.94 -13.98 -18.85
CA VAL A 196 -2.52 -14.03 -19.23
C VAL A 196 -1.80 -15.17 -18.52
N ILE A 197 -2.07 -15.36 -17.22
CA ILE A 197 -1.51 -16.48 -16.45
C ILE A 197 -2.03 -17.82 -17.00
N MET A 198 -3.34 -17.93 -17.28
CA MET A 198 -3.94 -19.11 -17.93
C MET A 198 -3.34 -19.38 -19.31
N MET A 199 -3.13 -18.36 -20.14
CA MET A 199 -2.50 -18.53 -21.46
C MET A 199 -1.06 -19.01 -21.35
N SER A 200 -0.26 -18.45 -20.45
CA SER A 200 1.12 -18.92 -20.23
C SER A 200 1.16 -20.38 -19.75
N VAL A 201 0.24 -20.78 -18.87
CA VAL A 201 0.14 -22.17 -18.41
C VAL A 201 -0.34 -23.09 -19.54
N MET A 202 -1.37 -22.72 -20.29
CA MET A 202 -1.86 -23.51 -21.42
C MET A 202 -0.83 -23.66 -22.54
N ILE A 203 -0.08 -22.62 -22.87
CA ILE A 203 1.00 -22.69 -23.86
C ILE A 203 2.10 -23.66 -23.41
N SER A 204 2.40 -23.70 -22.11
CA SER A 204 3.36 -24.65 -21.54
C SER A 204 2.93 -26.11 -21.68
N PHE A 205 1.63 -26.39 -21.71
CA PHE A 205 1.08 -27.73 -21.92
C PHE A 205 0.93 -28.13 -23.40
N ILE A 206 1.02 -27.18 -24.34
CA ILE A 206 0.97 -27.47 -25.79
C ILE A 206 2.36 -27.87 -26.32
N PHE A 207 3.43 -27.43 -25.67
CA PHE A 207 4.82 -27.74 -26.04
C PHE A 207 5.46 -28.89 -25.22
N LEU A 208 4.63 -29.71 -24.58
CA LEU A 208 4.99 -30.94 -23.85
C LEU A 208 4.29 -32.12 -24.51
#